data_AF-A0A970KI34-F1
#
_entry.id   AF-A0A970KI34-F1
#
_cell.length_a   1.000
_cell.length_b   1.000
_cell.length_c   1.000
_cell.angle_alpha   90.00
_cell.angle_beta   90.00
_cell.angle_gamma   90.00
#
_symmetry.space_group_name_H-M   'P 1'
#
loop_
_entity.id
_entity.type
_entity.pdbx_description
1 polymer ?
#
loop_
_entity_poly.entity_id
_entity_poly.type
_entity_poly.pdbx_seq_one_letter_code
_entity_poly.pdbx_strand_id
1 'polypeptide(L)'
;MKRKTSVEICLLMMVVACSFSLLAHEKPLVAVMPVEEGDLSWKWFRDREILNGITQMITDRLVQESDISVVERTRIEEILKEQDFGSSGRVDPVTAARIGKVLGVDAL
;
A
#
# COMPACT_ATOMS: atom_id res chain seq x y z
N MET A 1 49.35 20.99 19.99
CA MET A 1 48.05 20.73 20.66
C MET A 1 46.83 21.03 19.78
N LYS A 2 46.83 22.05 18.89
CA LYS A 2 45.68 22.42 18.04
C LYS A 2 45.16 21.35 17.06
N ARG A 3 46.02 20.40 16.66
CA ARG A 3 45.67 19.35 15.68
C ARG A 3 44.77 18.24 16.27
N LYS A 4 44.85 17.99 17.58
CA LYS A 4 43.97 17.03 18.28
C LYS A 4 42.57 17.61 18.51
N THR A 5 42.50 18.89 18.90
CA THR A 5 41.21 19.60 19.08
C THR A 5 40.44 19.79 17.78
N SER A 6 41.11 19.99 16.64
CA SER A 6 40.43 20.09 15.34
C SER A 6 39.82 18.77 14.85
N VAL A 7 40.43 17.62 15.17
CA VAL A 7 39.90 16.30 14.78
C VAL A 7 38.67 15.95 15.61
N GLU A 8 38.71 16.19 16.93
CA GLU A 8 37.55 15.92 17.80
C GLU A 8 36.34 16.81 17.47
N ILE A 9 36.55 18.08 17.10
CA ILE A 9 35.45 18.95 16.67
C ILE A 9 34.82 18.45 15.36
N CYS A 10 35.62 17.98 14.39
CA CYS A 10 35.11 17.37 13.17
C CYS A 10 34.33 16.07 13.46
N LEU A 11 34.83 15.24 14.37
CA LEU A 11 34.20 13.97 14.75
C LEU A 11 32.86 14.22 15.47
N LEU A 12 32.82 15.20 16.37
CA LEU A 12 31.60 15.64 17.05
C LEU A 12 30.58 16.22 16.04
N MET A 13 31.04 17.03 15.08
CA MET A 13 30.20 17.63 14.05
C MET A 13 29.59 16.58 13.10
N MET A 14 30.34 15.52 12.78
CA MET A 14 29.86 14.42 11.95
C MET A 14 28.79 13.58 12.66
N VAL A 15 28.93 13.34 13.97
CA VAL A 15 27.90 12.64 14.77
C VAL A 15 26.62 13.47 14.87
N VAL A 16 26.73 14.79 15.09
CA VAL A 16 25.57 15.69 15.15
C VAL A 16 24.84 15.78 13.80
N ALA A 17 25.57 15.82 12.68
CA ALA A 17 24.98 15.79 11.34
C ALA A 17 24.23 14.48 11.05
N CYS A 18 24.74 13.35 11.57
CA CYS A 18 24.12 12.04 11.40
C CYS A 18 22.78 11.92 12.14
N SER A 19 22.62 12.60 13.27
CA SER A 19 21.37 12.64 14.05
C SER A 19 20.24 13.40 13.34
N PHE A 20 20.56 14.38 12.50
CA PHE A 20 19.57 15.19 11.78
C PHE A 20 18.88 14.44 10.63
N SER A 21 19.56 13.45 10.04
CA SER A 21 19.02 12.65 8.93
C SER A 21 18.05 11.56 9.37
N LEU A 22 17.93 11.28 10.68
CA LEU A 22 17.12 10.16 11.19
C LEU A 22 15.63 10.48 11.35
N LEU A 23 15.21 11.74 11.20
CA LEU A 23 13.80 12.12 11.09
C LEU A 23 13.29 11.86 9.66
N ALA A 24 13.45 10.63 9.18
CA ALA A 24 12.72 10.16 8.01
C ALA A 24 11.25 10.04 8.41
N HIS A 25 10.43 10.98 7.94
CA HIS A 25 8.99 10.95 8.17
C HIS A 25 8.41 9.73 7.45
N GLU A 26 8.07 8.67 8.19
CA GLU A 26 7.33 7.54 7.61
C GLU A 26 6.00 8.06 7.07
N LYS A 27 5.76 7.82 5.78
CA LYS A 27 4.53 8.26 5.12
C LYS A 27 3.34 7.60 5.82
N PRO A 28 2.33 8.34 6.30
CA PRO A 28 1.14 7.74 6.86
C PRO A 28 0.50 6.76 5.87
N LEU A 29 0.19 5.57 6.37
CA LEU A 29 -0.51 4.54 5.62
C LEU A 29 -2.02 4.71 5.84
N VAL A 30 -2.75 5.01 4.77
CA VAL A 30 -4.19 5.25 4.83
C VAL A 30 -4.91 4.19 4.01
N ALA A 31 -5.90 3.56 4.62
CA ALA A 31 -6.79 2.64 3.93
C ALA A 31 -8.05 3.38 3.47
N VAL A 32 -8.42 3.21 2.21
CA VAL A 32 -9.70 3.71 1.70
C VAL A 32 -10.74 2.60 1.85
N MET A 33 -11.83 2.93 2.53
CA MET A 33 -12.98 2.04 2.68
C MET A 33 -13.97 2.29 1.54
N PRO A 34 -14.67 1.24 1.07
CA PRO A 34 -15.75 1.42 0.11
C PRO A 34 -16.82 2.35 0.69
N VAL A 35 -17.34 3.24 -0.16
CA VAL A 35 -18.44 4.14 0.22
C VAL A 35 -19.69 3.30 0.44
N GLU A 36 -20.23 3.38 1.65
CA GLU A 36 -21.49 2.73 2.02
C GLU A 36 -22.69 3.58 1.62
N GLU A 37 -23.81 2.91 1.36
CA GLU A 37 -25.07 3.56 1.03
C GLU A 37 -25.60 4.32 2.26
N GLY A 38 -25.64 5.65 2.17
CA GLY A 38 -26.33 6.50 3.14
C GLY A 38 -27.83 6.60 2.87
N ASP A 39 -28.55 7.45 3.61
CA ASP A 39 -29.98 7.75 3.36
C ASP A 39 -30.16 8.64 2.11
N LEU A 40 -29.77 8.10 0.95
CA LEU A 40 -29.89 8.75 -0.35
C LEU A 40 -31.17 8.25 -1.01
N SER A 41 -32.21 9.10 -0.98
CA SER A 41 -33.54 8.89 -1.59
C SER A 41 -33.50 8.53 -3.09
N TRP A 42 -32.38 8.82 -3.76
CA TRP A 42 -32.24 8.75 -5.20
C TRP A 42 -31.77 7.35 -5.61
N LYS A 43 -32.70 6.53 -6.11
CA LYS A 43 -32.47 5.12 -6.49
C LYS A 43 -31.22 4.89 -7.37
N TRP A 44 -30.87 5.84 -8.22
CA TRP A 44 -29.70 5.75 -9.11
C TRP A 44 -28.37 5.93 -8.37
N PHE A 45 -28.31 6.71 -7.30
CA PHE A 45 -27.11 6.86 -6.47
C PHE A 45 -26.80 5.63 -5.60
N ARG A 46 -27.78 4.73 -5.44
CA ARG A 46 -27.64 3.46 -4.74
C ARG A 46 -27.04 2.37 -5.64
N ASP A 47 -26.79 2.69 -6.91
CA ASP A 47 -26.13 1.75 -7.81
C ASP A 47 -24.70 1.52 -7.30
N ARG A 48 -24.39 0.24 -7.05
CA ARG A 48 -23.09 -0.20 -6.50
C ARG A 48 -21.95 0.24 -7.40
N GLU A 49 -22.19 0.33 -8.70
CA GLU A 49 -21.19 0.80 -9.67
C GLU A 49 -20.81 2.26 -9.44
N ILE A 50 -21.77 3.12 -9.09
CA ILE A 50 -21.52 4.54 -8.81
C ILE A 50 -20.74 4.69 -7.50
N LEU A 51 -21.15 3.99 -6.44
CA LEU A 51 -20.47 4.04 -5.14
C LEU A 51 -19.02 3.53 -5.24
N ASN A 52 -18.80 2.47 -6.03
CA ASN A 52 -17.48 1.97 -6.35
C ASN A 52 -16.67 2.99 -7.15
N GLY A 53 -17.26 3.61 -8.18
CA GLY A 53 -16.59 4.64 -8.98
C GLY A 53 -16.15 5.85 -8.14
N ILE A 54 -16.97 6.28 -7.19
CA ILE A 54 -16.62 7.35 -6.23
C ILE A 54 -15.45 6.92 -5.35
N THR A 55 -15.49 5.69 -4.81
CA THR A 55 -14.40 5.13 -4.00
C THR A 55 -13.07 5.10 -4.78
N GLN A 56 -13.12 4.66 -6.04
CA GLN A 56 -11.96 4.61 -6.93
C GLN A 56 -11.41 6.01 -7.20
N MET A 57 -12.27 6.99 -7.54
CA MET A 57 -11.83 8.37 -7.77
C MET A 57 -11.16 8.99 -6.54
N ILE A 58 -11.71 8.75 -5.33
CA ILE A 58 -11.09 9.21 -4.08
C ILE A 58 -9.72 8.56 -3.88
N THR A 59 -9.64 7.25 -4.13
CA THR A 59 -8.38 6.50 -4.02
C THR A 59 -7.33 7.01 -5.00
N ASP A 60 -7.68 7.15 -6.28
CA ASP A 60 -6.78 7.68 -7.32
C ASP A 60 -6.23 9.05 -6.93
N ARG A 61 -7.08 9.90 -6.34
CA ARG A 61 -6.65 11.23 -5.90
C ARG A 61 -5.69 11.17 -4.71
N LEU A 62 -5.92 10.27 -3.76
CA LEU A 62 -5.04 10.08 -2.61
C LEU A 62 -3.71 9.43 -3.00
N VAL A 63 -3.70 8.54 -4.00
CA VAL A 63 -2.48 7.90 -4.52
C VAL A 63 -1.58 8.92 -5.25
N GLN A 64 -2.16 9.95 -5.86
CA GLN A 64 -1.41 11.03 -6.50
C GLN A 64 -0.66 11.92 -5.49
N GLU A 65 -1.04 11.92 -4.22
CA GLU A 65 -0.35 12.68 -3.18
C GLU A 65 0.93 11.96 -2.74
N SER A 66 2.08 12.64 -2.80
CA SER A 66 3.40 12.02 -2.56
C SER A 66 3.64 11.59 -1.12
N ASP A 67 2.87 12.15 -0.18
CA ASP A 67 3.17 12.10 1.25
C ASP A 67 2.39 11.00 1.97
N ILE A 68 1.48 10.32 1.28
CA ILE A 68 0.58 9.31 1.85
C ILE A 68 0.78 8.00 1.08
N SER A 69 0.84 6.88 1.81
CA SER A 69 0.76 5.55 1.20
C SER A 69 -0.67 5.08 1.28
N VAL A 70 -1.28 4.71 0.15
CA VAL A 70 -2.69 4.31 0.10
C VAL A 70 -2.82 2.82 -0.13
N VAL A 71 -3.72 2.17 0.61
CA VAL A 71 -4.09 0.77 0.39
C VAL A 71 -5.55 0.71 -0.06
N GLU A 72 -5.75 0.20 -1.28
CA GLU A 72 -7.07 -0.17 -1.78
C GLU A 72 -7.56 -1.45 -1.10
N ARG A 73 -8.70 -1.37 -0.41
CA ARG A 73 -9.33 -2.54 0.21
C ARG A 73 -10.30 -3.28 -0.71
N THR A 74 -10.74 -2.64 -1.80
CA THR A 74 -11.76 -3.17 -2.71
C THR A 74 -11.37 -4.49 -3.35
N ARG A 75 -10.07 -4.72 -3.58
CA ARG A 75 -9.54 -5.96 -4.18
C ARG A 75 -9.07 -6.99 -3.16
N ILE A 76 -9.07 -6.65 -1.87
CA ILE A 76 -8.60 -7.56 -0.82
C ILE A 76 -9.50 -8.79 -0.75
N GLU A 77 -10.81 -8.66 -0.97
CA GLU A 77 -11.70 -9.83 -1.00
C GLU A 77 -11.37 -10.81 -2.13
N GLU A 78 -10.96 -10.32 -3.30
CA GLU A 78 -10.55 -11.17 -4.42
C GLU A 78 -9.23 -11.88 -4.10
N ILE A 79 -8.26 -11.15 -3.54
CA ILE A 79 -6.98 -11.72 -3.10
C ILE A 79 -7.19 -12.76 -2.00
N LEU A 80 -8.07 -12.50 -1.03
CA LEU A 80 -8.39 -13.46 0.03
C LEU A 80 -9.09 -14.70 -0.53
N LYS A 81 -10.02 -14.54 -1.47
CA LYS A 81 -10.65 -15.68 -2.16
C LYS A 81 -9.64 -16.53 -2.90
N GLU A 82 -8.63 -15.92 -3.51
CA GLU A 82 -7.57 -16.64 -4.22
C GLU A 82 -6.62 -17.36 -3.24
N GLN A 83 -6.24 -16.70 -2.14
CA GLN A 83 -5.49 -17.33 -1.06
C GLN A 83 -6.26 -18.51 -0.43
N ASP A 84 -7.55 -18.36 -0.22
CA ASP A 84 -8.45 -19.42 0.24
C ASP A 84 -8.54 -20.53 -0.81
N PHE A 85 -8.60 -20.20 -2.10
CA PHE A 85 -8.65 -21.17 -3.18
C PHE A 85 -7.37 -22.01 -3.26
N GLY A 86 -6.20 -21.36 -3.23
CA GLY A 86 -4.90 -22.02 -3.18
C GLY A 86 -4.70 -22.87 -1.91
N SER A 87 -5.15 -22.38 -0.75
CA SER A 87 -5.03 -23.10 0.52
C SER A 87 -6.09 -24.20 0.71
N SER A 88 -7.21 -24.17 -0.04
CA SER A 88 -8.28 -25.16 0.06
C SER A 88 -7.91 -26.57 -0.42
N GLY A 89 -6.71 -26.77 -0.98
CA GLY A 89 -6.27 -28.05 -1.53
C GLY A 89 -6.96 -28.45 -2.83
N ARG A 90 -7.81 -27.56 -3.40
CA ARG A 90 -8.44 -27.73 -4.72
C ARG A 90 -7.47 -27.51 -5.88
N VAL A 91 -6.34 -26.88 -5.60
CA VAL A 91 -5.28 -26.61 -6.56
C VAL A 91 -4.03 -27.36 -6.11
N ASP A 92 -3.50 -28.22 -6.97
CA ASP A 92 -2.18 -28.79 -6.79
C ASP A 92 -1.12 -27.70 -7.05
N PRO A 93 -0.25 -27.37 -6.08
CA PRO A 93 0.71 -26.26 -6.21
C PRO A 93 1.67 -26.44 -7.39
N VAL A 94 2.00 -27.68 -7.77
CA VAL A 94 2.83 -27.97 -8.94
C VAL A 94 2.09 -27.61 -10.23
N THR A 95 0.80 -27.90 -10.29
CA THR A 95 -0.05 -27.55 -11.43
C THR A 95 -0.35 -26.05 -11.48
N ALA A 96 -0.58 -25.39 -10.34
CA ALA A 96 -0.75 -23.93 -10.26
C ALA A 96 0.49 -23.21 -10.80
N ALA A 97 1.69 -23.55 -10.32
CA ALA A 97 2.93 -22.93 -10.79
C ALA A 97 3.15 -23.13 -12.31
N ARG A 98 2.76 -24.29 -12.85
CA ARG A 98 2.83 -24.56 -14.29
C ARG A 98 1.82 -23.72 -15.08
N ILE A 99 0.59 -23.56 -14.59
CA ILE A 99 -0.43 -22.70 -15.21
C ILE A 99 -0.02 -21.23 -15.13
N GLY A 100 0.47 -20.76 -13.96
CA GLY A 100 0.97 -19.41 -13.76
C GLY A 100 2.13 -19.07 -14.70
N LYS A 101 3.06 -20.02 -14.90
CA LYS A 101 4.16 -19.88 -15.87
C LYS A 101 3.70 -19.81 -17.33
N VAL A 102 2.61 -20.50 -17.69
CA VAL A 102 1.99 -20.41 -19.03
C VAL A 102 1.26 -19.08 -19.20
N LEU A 103 0.64 -18.57 -18.14
CA LEU A 103 -0.07 -17.28 -18.12
C LEU A 103 0.86 -16.07 -17.89
N GLY A 104 2.12 -16.30 -17.56
CA GLY A 104 3.13 -15.25 -17.35
C GLY A 104 2.98 -14.48 -16.04
N VAL A 105 2.37 -15.10 -15.01
CA VAL A 105 2.16 -14.49 -13.69
C VAL A 105 2.95 -15.24 -12.61
N ASP A 106 3.57 -14.50 -11.70
CA ASP A 106 4.43 -15.04 -10.63
C ASP A 106 3.64 -15.66 -9.47
N ALA A 107 2.35 -15.33 -9.36
CA ALA A 107 1.41 -15.94 -8.42
C ALA A 107 0.04 -16.06 -9.09
N LEU A 108 -0.63 -17.19 -8.83
CA LEU A 108 -2.08 -17.35 -9.02
C LEU A 108 -2.72 -17.09 -7.67
#